data_AF-A0A661B3X6-F1
#
_entry.id   AF-A0A661B3X6-F1
#
_cell.length_a   1.000
_cell.length_b   1.000
_cell.length_c   1.000
_cell.angle_alpha   90.00
_cell.angle_beta   90.00
_cell.angle_gamma   90.00
#
_symmetry.space_group_name_H-M   'P 1'
#
loop_
_entity.id
_entity.type
_entity.pdbx_description
1 polymer ?
#
loop_
_entity_poly.entity_id
_entity_poly.type
_entity_poly.pdbx_seq_one_letter_code
_entity_poly.pdbx_strand_id
1 'polypeptide(L)'
;MILNSTAKFTARKDEASEEAILTKDLIITDPSNGKMQLALTPDDTALTPQSYAADIELSFPDGQAKTVWKSQFVVKWDATRS
;
A
#
# COMPACT_ATOMS: atom_id res chain seq x y z
N MET A 1 -24.17 -5.29 6.65
CA MET A 1 -22.73 -5.58 6.54
C MET A 1 -22.04 -4.26 6.28
N ILE A 2 -21.63 -3.57 7.34
CA ILE A 2 -20.90 -2.30 7.26
C ILE A 2 -19.55 -2.62 7.88
N LEU A 3 -18.59 -3.02 7.07
CA LEU A 3 -17.24 -3.26 7.57
C LEU A 3 -16.55 -1.89 7.61
N ASN A 4 -16.52 -1.27 8.80
CA ASN A 4 -15.64 -0.14 9.12
C ASN A 4 -14.16 -0.58 9.14
N SER A 5 -13.80 -1.48 8.23
CA SER A 5 -12.43 -1.94 8.06
C SER A 5 -11.65 -0.84 7.38
N THR A 6 -10.43 -0.62 7.84
CA THR A 6 -9.47 0.25 7.18
C THR A 6 -8.39 -0.61 6.55
N ALA A 7 -7.82 -0.14 5.45
CA ALA A 7 -6.72 -0.83 4.78
C ALA A 7 -5.56 0.14 4.65
N LYS A 8 -4.35 -0.34 4.90
CA LYS A 8 -3.13 0.45 4.89
C LYS A 8 -2.07 -0.23 4.04
N PHE A 9 -1.53 0.51 3.08
CA PHE A 9 -0.42 0.14 2.23
C PHE A 9 0.85 0.67 2.86
N THR A 10 1.83 -0.21 3.02
CA THR A 10 3.16 0.15 3.52
C THR A 10 4.19 -0.34 2.51
N ALA A 11 5.10 0.53 2.09
CA ALA A 11 6.29 0.15 1.36
C ALA A 11 7.54 0.45 2.18
N ARG A 12 8.55 -0.40 2.02
CA ARG A 12 9.83 -0.39 2.72
C ARG A 12 10.97 -0.65 1.73
N LYS A 13 12.18 -0.21 2.09
CA LYS A 13 13.37 -0.48 1.27
C LYS A 13 13.57 -1.98 1.03
N ASP A 14 13.45 -2.77 2.09
CA ASP A 14 13.47 -4.23 2.06
C ASP A 14 12.57 -4.78 3.19
N GLU A 15 12.41 -6.11 3.28
CA GLU A 15 11.57 -6.73 4.31
C GLU A 15 12.11 -6.60 5.74
N ALA A 16 13.42 -6.34 5.88
CA ALA A 16 14.07 -6.18 7.19
C ALA A 16 14.01 -4.74 7.71
N SER A 17 13.65 -3.78 6.84
CA SER A 17 13.57 -2.37 7.17
C SER A 17 12.39 -2.10 8.10
N GLU A 18 12.65 -1.48 9.24
CA GLU A 18 11.60 -1.04 10.17
C GLU A 18 10.91 0.24 9.70
N GLU A 19 11.64 1.08 8.94
CA GLU A 19 11.15 2.35 8.42
C GLU A 19 10.34 2.18 7.13
N ALA A 20 9.11 2.68 7.14
CA ALA A 20 8.29 2.79 5.94
C ALA A 20 8.70 4.01 5.11
N ILE A 21 8.99 3.78 3.83
CA ILE A 21 9.28 4.86 2.86
C ILE A 21 8.00 5.47 2.29
N LEU A 22 6.90 4.71 2.28
CA LEU A 22 5.60 5.14 1.81
C LEU A 22 4.54 4.45 2.66
N THR A 23 3.60 5.24 3.13
CA THR A 23 2.44 4.75 3.87
C THR A 23 1.20 5.45 3.33
N LYS A 24 0.20 4.67 2.91
CA LYS A 24 -1.06 5.20 2.38
C LYS A 24 -2.24 4.38 2.84
N ASP A 25 -3.32 5.07 3.17
CA ASP A 25 -4.61 4.42 3.38
C ASP A 25 -5.20 4.02 2.02
N LEU A 26 -5.69 2.78 1.92
CA LEU A 26 -6.43 2.34 0.74
C LEU A 26 -7.91 2.64 0.93
N ILE A 27 -8.56 2.95 -0.19
CA ILE A 27 -9.99 3.14 -0.25
C ILE A 27 -10.63 1.78 -0.54
N ILE A 28 -11.42 1.25 0.39
CA ILE A 28 -12.19 0.02 0.15
C ILE A 28 -13.40 0.39 -0.70
N THR A 29 -13.38 0.00 -1.98
CA THR A 29 -14.43 0.35 -2.95
C THR A 29 -15.54 -0.71 -2.99
N ASP A 30 -15.19 -1.97 -2.75
CA ASP A 30 -16.16 -3.08 -2.71
C ASP A 30 -15.69 -4.14 -1.68
N PRO A 31 -16.13 -4.03 -0.42
CA PRO A 31 -15.71 -4.95 0.63
C PRO A 31 -16.24 -6.39 0.42
N SER A 32 -17.38 -6.56 -0.26
CA SER A 32 -17.97 -7.87 -0.50
C SER A 32 -17.20 -8.67 -1.54
N ASN A 33 -16.57 -7.99 -2.51
CA ASN A 33 -15.73 -8.60 -3.55
C ASN A 33 -14.22 -8.40 -3.31
N GLY A 34 -13.82 -7.87 -2.16
CA GLY A 34 -12.41 -7.67 -1.79
C GLY A 34 -11.68 -6.63 -2.65
N LYS A 35 -12.38 -5.64 -3.22
CA LYS A 35 -11.75 -4.59 -4.03
C LYS A 35 -11.34 -3.41 -3.17
N MET A 36 -10.10 -2.99 -3.36
CA MET A 36 -9.48 -1.85 -2.73
C MET A 36 -8.75 -1.03 -3.79
N GLN A 37 -8.69 0.27 -3.59
CA GLN A 37 -8.01 1.20 -4.49
C GLN A 37 -6.91 1.92 -3.72
N LEU A 38 -5.70 1.83 -4.25
CA LEU A 38 -4.56 2.64 -3.84
C LEU A 38 -4.48 3.84 -4.78
N ALA A 39 -4.66 5.05 -4.24
CA ALA A 39 -4.47 6.29 -4.99
C ALA A 39 -3.06 6.82 -4.70
N LEU A 40 -2.22 6.89 -5.74
CA LEU A 40 -0.88 7.47 -5.67
C LEU A 40 -0.85 8.77 -6.44
N THR A 41 -0.25 9.79 -5.84
CA THR A 41 0.08 11.05 -6.52
C THR A 41 1.53 11.04 -6.99
N PRO A 42 1.94 11.93 -7.92
CA PRO A 42 3.33 12.02 -8.34
C PRO A 42 4.31 12.19 -7.18
N ASP A 43 3.94 12.95 -6.15
CA ASP A 43 4.76 13.19 -4.95
C ASP A 43 4.95 11.91 -4.12
N ASP A 44 3.95 11.04 -4.06
CA ASP A 44 4.05 9.73 -3.38
C ASP A 44 5.00 8.78 -4.10
N THR A 45 5.20 9.00 -5.41
CA THR A 45 6.11 8.23 -6.25
C THR A 45 7.44 8.92 -6.53
N ALA A 46 7.73 10.05 -5.85
CA ALA A 46 9.02 10.73 -5.91
C ALA A 46 10.11 9.98 -5.12
N LEU A 47 10.16 8.66 -5.32
CA LEU A 47 11.07 7.73 -4.68
C LEU A 47 12.15 7.32 -5.68
N THR A 48 13.32 6.91 -5.18
CA THR A 48 14.36 6.33 -6.03
C THR A 48 13.80 5.15 -6.81
N PRO A 49 13.97 5.08 -8.14
CA PRO A 49 13.48 3.94 -8.92
C PRO A 49 14.19 2.63 -8.53
N GLN A 50 13.45 1.73 -7.89
CA GLN A 50 13.88 0.39 -7.50
C GLN A 50 12.66 -0.46 -7.10
N SER A 51 12.91 -1.72 -6.77
CA SER A 51 11.92 -2.61 -6.17
C SER A 51 11.91 -2.45 -4.65
N TYR A 52 10.73 -2.18 -4.10
CA TYR A 52 10.48 -2.04 -2.67
C TYR A 52 9.67 -3.21 -2.14
N ALA A 53 9.92 -3.62 -0.90
CA ALA A 53 9.04 -4.56 -0.22
C ALA A 53 7.76 -3.84 0.20
N ALA A 54 6.59 -4.42 -0.08
CA ALA A 54 5.32 -3.79 0.23
C ALA A 54 4.28 -4.78 0.72
N ASP A 55 3.34 -4.27 1.51
CA ASP A 55 2.24 -5.04 2.09
C ASP A 55 0.99 -4.18 2.26
N ILE A 56 -0.15 -4.86 2.30
CA ILE A 56 -1.44 -4.28 2.64
C ILE A 56 -1.93 -4.97 3.90
N GLU A 57 -2.11 -4.17 4.94
CA GLU A 57 -2.73 -4.59 6.20
C GLU A 57 -4.17 -4.11 6.23
N LEU A 58 -5.08 -5.01 6.60
CA LEU A 58 -6.49 -4.70 6.84
C LEU A 58 -6.75 -4.73 8.34
N SER A 59 -7.26 -3.64 8.88
CA SER A 59 -7.69 -3.52 10.28
C SER A 59 -9.20 -3.66 10.35
N PHE A 60 -9.67 -4.53 11.24
CA PHE A 60 -11.08 -4.80 11.45
C PHE A 60 -11.60 -4.06 12.69
N PRO A 61 -12.93 -3.82 12.78
CA PRO A 61 -13.52 -3.10 13.92
C PRO A 61 -13.38 -3.82 15.26
N ASP A 62 -13.13 -5.13 15.25
CA ASP A 62 -12.86 -5.94 16.45
C ASP A 62 -11.43 -5.78 16.98
N GLY A 63 -10.62 -4.89 16.36
CA GLY A 63 -9.24 -4.62 16.72
C GLY A 63 -8.24 -5.61 16.10
N GLN A 64 -8.69 -6.60 15.33
CA GLN A 64 -7.78 -7.49 14.63
C GLN A 64 -7.17 -6.78 13.42
N ALA A 65 -5.88 -7.02 13.19
CA ALA A 65 -5.19 -6.61 11.97
C ALA A 65 -4.68 -7.85 11.23
N LYS A 66 -4.79 -7.84 9.91
CA LYS A 66 -4.34 -8.94 9.06
C LYS A 66 -3.69 -8.42 7.79
N THR A 67 -2.48 -8.88 7.50
CA THR A 67 -1.85 -8.69 6.20
C THR A 67 -2.58 -9.54 5.16
N VAL A 68 -3.17 -8.89 4.17
CA VAL A 68 -3.95 -9.55 3.09
C VAL A 68 -3.17 -9.63 1.79
N TRP A 69 -2.12 -8.84 1.66
CA TRP A 69 -1.24 -8.84 0.50
C TRP A 69 0.18 -8.49 0.92
N LYS A 70 1.16 -9.17 0.33
CA LYS A 70 2.58 -8.88 0.47
C LYS A 70 3.25 -9.16 -0.87
N SER A 71 3.92 -8.16 -1.43
CA SER A 71 4.62 -8.30 -2.71
C SER A 71 5.65 -7.17 -2.90
N GLN A 72 6.13 -7.03 -4.13
CA GLN A 72 7.04 -5.96 -4.50
C GLN A 72 6.29 -4.77 -5.09
N PHE A 73 6.64 -3.57 -4.64
CA PHE A 73 6.24 -2.30 -5.25
C PHE A 73 7.41 -1.76 -6.07
N VAL A 74 7.28 -1.78 -7.40
CA VAL A 74 8.39 -1.40 -8.31
C VAL A 74 8.18 0.00 -8.85
N VAL A 75 9.04 0.92 -8.44
CA VAL A 75 9.09 2.28 -9.01
C VAL A 75 10.09 2.28 -10.16
N LYS A 76 9.63 2.70 -11.34
CA LYS A 76 10.48 2.83 -12.53
C LYS A 76 10.71 4.29 -12.85
N TRP A 77 11.81 4.58 -13.53
CA TRP A 77 12.08 5.91 -14.08
C TRP A 77 10.94 6.33 -15.00
N ASP A 78 10.45 7.55 -14.79
CA ASP A 78 9.58 8.21 -15.75
C ASP A 78 10.45 8.71 -16.92
N ALA A 79 10.53 7.91 -17.98
CA ALA A 79 11.27 8.27 -19.19
C ALA A 79 10.53 9.31 -20.06
N THR A 80 9.33 9.75 -19.67
CA THR A 80 8.46 10.65 -20.46
C THR A 80 8.41 12.10 -19.96
N ARG A 81 9.04 12.42 -18.82
CA ARG A 81 9.38 13.80 -18.46
C ARG A 81 10.73 14.18 -19.08
N SER A 82 10.74 14.52 -20.37
CA SER A 82 11.84 15.21 -21.04
C SER A 82 11.45 16.63 -21.46
#